data_AF-A0A7X6U8Z7-F1
#
_entry.id   AF-A0A7X6U8Z7-F1
#
_cell.length_a   1.000
_cell.length_b   1.000
_cell.length_c   1.000
_cell.angle_alpha   90.00
_cell.angle_beta   90.00
_cell.angle_gamma   90.00
#
_symmetry.space_group_name_H-M   'P 1'
#
loop_
_entity.id
_entity.type
_entity.pdbx_description
1 polymer ?
#
loop_
_entity_poly.entity_id
_entity_poly.type
_entity_poly.pdbx_seq_one_letter_code
_entity_poly.pdbx_strand_id
1 'polypeptide(L)'
;PIDVLPSLSRLKDKGIGEGKTRADHANTMNQLFAAYSRGKDAKELQIILGEDALSEVDRIYARFAAAFEQDYVSQGFAVERTINETLSIGWKLLSMLPRNELKRIRDAFIDQYYGKD
;
A
#
# COMPACT_ATOMS: atom_id res chain seq x y z
N PRO A 1 -6.25 -12.44 11.65
CA PRO A 1 -6.00 -11.35 10.66
C PRO A 1 -5.47 -10.09 11.38
N ILE A 2 -4.50 -9.39 10.79
CA ILE A 2 -3.90 -8.17 11.38
C ILE A 2 -4.58 -6.93 10.79
N ASP A 3 -5.04 -6.02 11.66
CA ASP A 3 -5.50 -4.70 11.23
C ASP A 3 -4.34 -3.69 11.29
N VAL A 4 -3.95 -3.17 10.13
CA VAL A 4 -2.80 -2.28 10.01
C VAL A 4 -3.09 -0.85 10.46
N LEU A 5 -4.35 -0.37 10.38
CA LEU A 5 -4.69 1.03 10.68
C LEU A 5 -4.51 1.41 12.16
N PRO A 6 -4.95 0.59 13.14
CA PRO A 6 -4.69 0.86 14.55
C PRO A 6 -3.30 0.40 15.02
N SER A 7 -2.56 -0.35 14.19
CA SER A 7 -1.25 -0.91 14.55
C SER A 7 -0.12 0.11 14.43
N LEU A 8 0.78 0.16 15.42
CA LEU A 8 1.91 1.10 15.43
C LEU A 8 3.19 0.46 15.99
N SER A 9 4.30 0.64 15.26
CA SER A 9 5.64 0.38 15.78
C SER A 9 6.40 1.69 16.01
N ARG A 10 6.65 2.03 17.28
CA ARG A 10 7.33 3.28 17.69
C ARG A 10 8.82 3.30 17.33
N LEU A 11 9.44 2.14 17.15
CA LEU A 11 10.87 2.01 16.86
C LEU A 11 11.17 1.77 15.38
N LYS A 12 10.13 1.70 14.54
CA LYS A 12 10.23 1.40 13.11
C LYS A 12 11.27 2.26 12.40
N ASP A 13 11.27 3.57 12.64
CA ASP A 13 12.16 4.49 11.92
C ASP A 13 13.65 4.22 12.21
N LYS A 14 13.96 3.55 13.33
CA LYS A 14 15.31 3.08 13.65
C LYS A 14 15.67 1.75 12.98
N GLY A 15 14.71 1.03 12.40
CA GLY A 15 14.90 -0.31 11.80
C GLY A 15 14.85 -0.34 10.27
N ILE A 16 14.49 0.76 9.60
CA ILE A 16 14.25 0.79 8.15
C ILE A 16 15.25 1.68 7.41
N GLY A 17 15.23 1.61 6.07
CA GLY A 17 16.05 2.43 5.19
C GLY A 17 17.35 1.76 4.73
N GLU A 18 18.19 2.57 4.08
CA GLU A 18 19.48 2.15 3.54
C GLU A 18 20.39 1.55 4.62
N GLY A 19 21.11 0.48 4.27
CA GLY A 19 21.96 -0.26 5.21
C GLY A 19 21.22 -1.14 6.23
N LYS A 20 19.88 -1.15 6.23
CA LYS A 20 19.06 -2.02 7.12
C LYS A 20 18.08 -2.88 6.35
N THR A 21 17.31 -2.27 5.44
CA THR A 21 16.31 -2.94 4.61
C THR A 21 16.51 -2.52 3.15
N ARG A 22 15.77 -1.50 2.70
CA ARG A 22 15.88 -0.89 1.37
C ARG A 22 15.59 0.62 1.46
N ALA A 23 16.17 1.41 0.57
CA ALA A 23 16.11 2.87 0.63
C ALA A 23 14.68 3.46 0.53
N ASP A 24 13.78 2.77 -0.17
CA ASP A 24 12.39 3.18 -0.41
C ASP A 24 11.43 2.80 0.73
N HIS A 25 11.83 1.94 1.67
CA HIS A 25 10.93 1.31 2.65
C HIS A 25 9.97 2.30 3.32
N ALA A 26 10.48 3.40 3.87
CA ALA A 26 9.65 4.40 4.55
C ALA A 26 8.59 5.01 3.62
N ASN A 27 8.97 5.31 2.37
CA ASN A 27 8.09 5.92 1.37
C ASN A 27 6.99 4.93 0.96
N THR A 28 7.39 3.72 0.58
CA THR A 28 6.49 2.65 0.15
C THR A 28 5.47 2.34 1.25
N MET A 29 5.92 2.14 2.48
CA MET A 29 5.03 1.86 3.61
C MET A 29 4.07 3.02 3.91
N ASN A 30 4.56 4.27 3.93
CA ASN A 30 3.71 5.44 4.18
C ASN A 30 2.65 5.62 3.09
N GLN A 31 3.00 5.37 1.83
CA GLN A 31 2.06 5.45 0.72
C GLN A 31 1.03 4.32 0.78
N LEU A 32 1.44 3.07 1.05
CA LEU A 32 0.53 1.94 1.22
C LEU A 32 -0.48 2.19 2.34
N PHE A 33 -0.03 2.68 3.49
CA PHE A 33 -0.90 3.01 4.61
C PHE A 33 -1.95 4.07 4.23
N ALA A 34 -1.51 5.16 3.59
CA ALA A 34 -2.42 6.23 3.17
C ALA A 34 -3.42 5.75 2.11
N ALA A 35 -2.96 4.96 1.13
CA ALA A 35 -3.82 4.42 0.10
C ALA A 35 -4.83 3.41 0.66
N TYR A 36 -4.41 2.58 1.62
CA TYR A 36 -5.28 1.63 2.28
C TYR A 36 -6.36 2.34 3.10
N SER A 37 -5.99 3.35 3.91
CA SER A 37 -6.95 4.17 4.67
C SER A 37 -8.01 4.79 3.74
N ARG A 38 -7.59 5.47 2.67
CA ARG A 38 -8.52 6.08 1.70
C ARG A 38 -9.39 5.03 1.02
N GLY A 39 -8.83 3.86 0.69
CA GLY A 39 -9.59 2.78 0.08
C GLY A 39 -10.62 2.16 1.02
N LYS A 40 -10.38 2.14 2.34
CA LYS A 40 -11.39 1.75 3.34
C LYS A 40 -12.54 2.75 3.39
N ASP A 41 -12.23 4.05 3.43
CA ASP A 41 -13.25 5.10 3.39
C ASP A 41 -14.09 5.03 2.10
N ALA A 42 -13.43 4.79 0.95
CA ALA A 42 -14.11 4.61 -0.34
C ALA A 42 -15.02 3.36 -0.36
N LYS A 43 -14.58 2.24 0.22
CA LYS A 43 -15.42 1.03 0.37
C LYS A 43 -16.62 1.27 1.28
N GLU A 44 -16.45 2.01 2.36
CA GLU A 44 -17.56 2.37 3.25
C GLU A 44 -18.58 3.25 2.52
N LEU A 45 -18.11 4.27 1.81
CA LEU A 45 -18.95 5.15 0.99
C LEU A 45 -19.70 4.35 -0.09
N GLN A 46 -19.03 3.40 -0.74
CA GLN A 46 -19.64 2.50 -1.73
C GLN A 46 -20.79 1.68 -1.15
N ILE A 47 -20.64 1.17 0.09
CA ILE A 47 -21.68 0.38 0.76
C ILE A 47 -22.90 1.25 1.07
N ILE A 48 -22.70 2.51 1.46
CA ILE A 48 -23.76 3.42 1.87
C ILE A 48 -24.50 4.00 0.67
N LEU A 49 -23.78 4.41 -0.37
CA LEU A 49 -24.33 5.19 -1.50
C LEU A 49 -24.43 4.40 -2.82
N GLY A 50 -23.86 3.20 -2.89
CA GLY A 50 -23.72 2.43 -4.11
C GLY A 50 -22.45 2.77 -4.92
N GLU A 51 -22.07 1.88 -5.82
CA GLU A 51 -20.84 2.01 -6.63
C GLU A 51 -20.85 3.23 -7.57
N ASP A 52 -22.02 3.61 -8.06
CA ASP A 52 -22.16 4.73 -8.98
C ASP A 52 -21.85 6.09 -8.35
N ALA A 53 -21.89 6.19 -7.02
CA ALA A 53 -21.57 7.40 -6.29
C ALA A 53 -20.05 7.66 -6.16
N LEU A 54 -19.20 6.67 -6.44
CA LEU A 54 -17.75 6.83 -6.34
C LEU A 54 -17.16 7.49 -7.59
N SER A 55 -16.23 8.43 -7.35
CA SER A 55 -15.33 8.92 -8.40
C SER A 55 -14.50 7.77 -8.97
N GLU A 56 -14.04 7.89 -10.21
CA GLU A 56 -13.19 6.87 -10.84
C GLU A 56 -11.95 6.55 -10.00
N VAL A 57 -11.33 7.58 -9.42
CA VAL A 57 -10.16 7.43 -8.53
C VAL A 57 -10.54 6.68 -7.25
N ASP A 58 -11.68 6.98 -6.63
CA ASP A 58 -12.10 6.29 -5.41
C ASP A 58 -12.48 4.83 -5.68
N ARG A 59 -13.00 4.50 -6.87
CA ARG A 59 -13.19 3.10 -7.30
C ARG A 59 -11.86 2.36 -7.38
N ILE A 60 -10.79 3.01 -7.88
CA ILE A 60 -9.44 2.44 -7.88
C ILE A 60 -8.95 2.22 -6.44
N TYR A 61 -9.13 3.18 -5.54
CA TYR A 61 -8.75 3.03 -4.13
C TYR A 61 -9.52 1.92 -3.41
N ALA A 62 -10.82 1.78 -3.68
CA ALA A 62 -11.63 0.69 -3.12
C ALA A 62 -11.11 -0.69 -3.57
N ARG A 63 -10.76 -0.83 -4.86
CA ARG A 63 -10.11 -2.05 -5.39
C ARG A 63 -8.73 -2.27 -4.79
N PHE A 64 -7.93 -1.21 -4.66
CA PHE A 64 -6.62 -1.28 -4.01
C PHE A 64 -6.73 -1.79 -2.57
N ALA A 65 -7.71 -1.33 -1.79
CA ALA A 65 -7.89 -1.81 -0.42
C ALA A 65 -8.21 -3.30 -0.34
N ALA A 66 -9.03 -3.82 -1.26
CA ALA A 66 -9.30 -5.25 -1.35
C ALA A 66 -8.04 -6.05 -1.73
N ALA A 67 -7.29 -5.59 -2.74
CA ALA A 67 -6.04 -6.23 -3.15
C ALA A 67 -4.97 -6.17 -2.04
N PHE A 68 -4.92 -5.08 -1.27
CA PHE A 68 -4.02 -4.96 -0.12
C PHE A 68 -4.35 -5.99 0.99
N GLU A 69 -5.63 -6.15 1.33
CA GLU A 69 -6.07 -7.17 2.29
C GLU A 69 -5.70 -8.59 1.80
N GLN A 70 -5.90 -8.86 0.50
CA GLN A 70 -5.70 -10.18 -0.10
C GLN A 70 -4.24 -10.54 -0.36
N ASP A 71 -3.45 -9.63 -0.93
CA ASP A 71 -2.12 -9.96 -1.45
C ASP A 71 -1.01 -9.51 -0.48
N TYR A 72 -1.22 -8.41 0.24
CA TYR A 72 -0.23 -7.87 1.17
C TYR A 72 -0.39 -8.47 2.58
N VAL A 73 -1.59 -8.35 3.16
CA VAL A 73 -1.84 -8.78 4.56
C VAL A 73 -2.02 -10.30 4.65
N SER A 74 -2.76 -10.91 3.72
CA SER A 74 -2.96 -12.36 3.72
C SER A 74 -1.76 -13.08 3.09
N GLN A 75 -0.89 -13.62 3.95
CA GLN A 75 0.32 -14.33 3.52
C GLN A 75 0.14 -15.85 3.46
N GLY A 76 -0.79 -16.41 4.23
CA GLY A 76 -0.90 -17.85 4.45
C GLY A 76 0.02 -18.35 5.56
N PHE A 77 -0.23 -19.57 6.05
CA PHE A 77 0.40 -20.10 7.26
C PHE A 77 1.88 -20.51 7.08
N ALA A 78 2.23 -21.01 5.89
CA ALA A 78 3.55 -21.59 5.62
C ALA A 78 4.46 -20.71 4.74
N VAL A 79 3.98 -19.54 4.32
CA VAL A 79 4.75 -18.63 3.49
C VAL A 79 5.60 -17.75 4.40
N GLU A 80 6.90 -17.65 4.12
CA GLU A 80 7.80 -16.67 4.73
C GLU A 80 8.23 -15.68 3.66
N ARG A 81 8.02 -14.38 3.92
CA ARG A 81 8.42 -13.31 3.01
C ARG A 81 9.60 -12.56 3.60
N THR A 82 10.62 -12.36 2.79
CA THR A 82 11.66 -11.37 3.06
C THR A 82 11.09 -9.96 3.01
N ILE A 83 11.83 -9.01 3.60
CA ILE A 83 11.44 -7.60 3.49
C ILE A 83 11.45 -7.09 2.05
N ASN A 84 12.35 -7.58 1.21
CA ASN A 84 12.43 -7.16 -0.19
C ASN A 84 11.23 -7.64 -1.00
N GLU A 85 10.79 -8.88 -0.81
CA GLU A 85 9.57 -9.40 -1.43
C GLU A 85 8.35 -8.60 -0.98
N THR A 86 8.26 -8.30 0.33
CA THR A 86 7.16 -7.48 0.88
C THR A 86 7.12 -6.09 0.24
N LEU A 87 8.26 -5.42 0.10
CA LEU A 87 8.32 -4.12 -0.55
C LEU A 87 8.01 -4.20 -2.06
N SER A 88 8.40 -5.29 -2.74
CA SER A 88 8.05 -5.51 -4.15
C SER A 88 6.55 -5.74 -4.35
N ILE A 89 5.90 -6.54 -3.49
CA ILE A 89 4.42 -6.67 -3.49
C ILE A 89 3.77 -5.30 -3.26
N GLY A 90 4.35 -4.49 -2.36
CA GLY A 90 3.93 -3.11 -2.14
C GLY A 90 3.92 -2.27 -3.41
N TRP A 91 5.01 -2.32 -4.20
CA TRP A 91 5.09 -1.61 -5.48
C TRP A 91 4.12 -2.14 -6.53
N LYS A 92 3.93 -3.45 -6.61
CA LYS A 92 2.92 -4.07 -7.48
C LYS A 92 1.51 -3.60 -7.14
N LEU A 93 1.18 -3.44 -5.86
CA LEU A 93 -0.12 -2.89 -5.45
C LEU A 93 -0.22 -1.40 -5.76
N LEU A 94 0.84 -0.63 -5.51
CA LEU A 94 0.86 0.80 -5.79
C LEU A 94 0.76 1.11 -7.29
N SER A 95 1.16 0.20 -8.17
CA SER A 95 1.00 0.35 -9.62
C SER A 95 -0.46 0.36 -10.08
N MET A 96 -1.40 -0.09 -9.24
CA MET A 96 -2.85 0.06 -9.48
C MET A 96 -3.29 1.53 -9.43
N LEU A 97 -2.59 2.36 -8.66
CA LEU A 97 -2.91 3.77 -8.49
C LEU A 97 -2.25 4.57 -9.63
N PRO A 98 -2.93 5.60 -10.18
CA PRO A 98 -2.31 6.56 -11.07
C PRO A 98 -1.06 7.20 -10.44
N ARG A 99 -0.02 7.45 -11.24
CA ARG A 99 1.25 8.00 -10.75
C ARG A 99 1.08 9.28 -9.92
N ASN A 100 0.18 10.16 -10.32
CA ASN A 100 -0.11 11.43 -9.62
C ASN A 100 -0.76 11.22 -8.23
N GLU A 101 -1.24 10.02 -7.91
CA GLU A 101 -1.75 9.67 -6.59
C GLU A 101 -0.66 9.16 -5.63
N LEU A 102 0.58 8.95 -6.10
CA LEU A 102 1.73 8.52 -5.28
C LEU A 102 2.42 9.68 -4.53
N LYS A 103 1.62 10.43 -3.76
CA LYS A 103 2.00 11.71 -3.13
C LYS A 103 3.01 11.60 -1.98
N ARG A 104 3.26 10.39 -1.46
CA ARG A 104 4.16 10.14 -0.31
C ARG A 104 5.44 9.43 -0.69
N ILE A 105 5.73 9.34 -1.99
CA ILE A 105 6.94 8.72 -2.51
C ILE A 105 7.73 9.75 -3.30
N ARG A 106 9.05 9.78 -3.07
CA ARG A 106 9.97 10.60 -3.86
C ARG A 106 10.01 10.12 -5.31
N ASP A 107 10.04 11.04 -6.26
CA ASP A 107 10.04 10.73 -7.70
C ASP A 107 11.13 9.73 -8.10
N ALA A 108 12.34 9.85 -7.54
CA ALA A 108 13.44 8.93 -7.82
C ALA A 108 13.07 7.45 -7.55
N PHE A 109 12.27 7.17 -6.51
CA PHE A 109 11.81 5.81 -6.23
C PHE A 109 10.65 5.41 -7.12
N ILE A 110 9.76 6.34 -7.49
CA ILE A 110 8.69 6.08 -8.46
C ILE A 110 9.32 5.68 -9.80
N ASP A 111 10.30 6.42 -10.30
CA ASP A 111 10.99 6.14 -11.57
C ASP A 111 11.74 4.80 -11.55
N GLN A 112 12.22 4.40 -10.37
CA GLN A 112 12.96 3.16 -10.19
C GLN A 112 12.04 1.93 -10.16
N TYR A 113 10.88 2.00 -9.49
CA TYR A 113 10.09 0.81 -9.14
C TYR A 113 8.66 0.78 -9.71
N TYR A 114 8.07 1.92 -10.07
CA TYR A 114 6.66 1.97 -10.48
C TYR A 114 6.44 1.33 -11.85
N GLY A 115 5.56 0.32 -11.91
CA GLY A 115 5.22 -0.40 -13.13
C GLY A 115 6.37 -1.25 -13.70
N LYS A 116 7.37 -1.57 -12.87
CA LYS A 116 8.50 -2.43 -13.22
C LYS A 116 8.36 -3.78 -12.52
N ASP A 117 7.37 -4.53 -12.97
CA ASP A 117 7.18 -5.95 -12.66
C ASP A 117 7.79 -6.81 -13.77
#